data_AF-A0A7S3Y814-F1
#
_entry.id   AF-A0A7S3Y814-F1
#
_cell.length_a   1.000
_cell.length_b   1.000
_cell.length_c   1.000
_cell.angle_alpha   90.00
_cell.angle_beta   90.00
_cell.angle_gamma   90.00
#
_symmetry.space_group_name_H-M   'P 1'
#
loop_
_entity.id
_entity.type
_entity.pdbx_description
1 polymer ?
#
loop_
_entity_poly.entity_id
_entity_poly.type
_entity_poly.pdbx_seq_one_letter_code
_entity_poly.pdbx_strand_id
1 'polypeptide(L)'
;TCRFTSVLSPRHASLTEMGLLSLLRGLRKSEKEARILVLGLDNAGKTTCLKQLSNEEISHVVPTQGFNIKSLVQDGFKLNVWDIGGQKTIRPYWRNYFENTDCLVSNH
;
A
#
# COMPACT_ATOMS: atom_id res chain seq x y z
N THR A 1 -12.05 -27.91 27.97
CA THR A 1 -10.74 -28.22 27.35
C THR A 1 -10.91 -28.23 25.84
N CYS A 2 -10.53 -27.14 25.17
CA CYS A 2 -10.38 -27.15 23.71
C CYS A 2 -9.20 -26.24 23.36
N ARG A 3 -8.18 -26.84 22.75
CA ARG A 3 -6.88 -26.26 22.42
C ARG A 3 -6.89 -26.04 20.92
N PHE A 4 -6.82 -24.78 20.46
CA PHE A 4 -6.56 -24.47 19.06
C PHE A 4 -5.31 -23.59 19.00
N THR A 5 -4.17 -24.27 18.88
CA THR A 5 -2.94 -23.72 18.32
C THR A 5 -3.06 -23.76 16.80
N SER A 6 -3.18 -22.61 16.15
CA SER A 6 -2.82 -22.41 14.74
C SER A 6 -1.59 -21.50 14.74
N VAL A 7 -0.38 -22.05 14.82
CA VAL A 7 0.46 -22.37 13.65
C VAL A 7 0.29 -21.32 12.53
N LEU A 8 0.85 -20.13 12.74
CA LEU A 8 1.30 -19.29 11.64
C LEU A 8 2.52 -19.97 11.02
N SER A 9 2.27 -20.78 9.99
CA SER A 9 3.30 -21.35 9.13
C SER A 9 3.95 -20.24 8.30
N PRO A 10 5.29 -20.04 8.35
CA PRO A 10 5.98 -19.02 7.57
C PRO A 10 6.35 -19.63 6.22
N ARG A 11 5.36 -19.88 5.35
CA ARG A 11 5.64 -20.29 3.96
C ARG A 11 4.66 -19.60 3.04
N HIS A 12 5.14 -18.57 2.34
CA HIS A 12 4.45 -17.65 1.42
C HIS A 12 4.07 -16.27 1.99
N ALA A 13 4.86 -15.69 2.90
CA ALA A 13 4.91 -14.23 2.98
C ALA A 13 5.88 -13.73 1.90
N SER A 14 5.36 -12.98 0.93
CA SER A 14 6.17 -12.35 -0.11
C SER A 14 7.21 -11.41 0.53
N LEU A 15 8.41 -11.27 -0.03
CA LEU A 15 9.48 -10.42 0.51
C LEU A 15 9.04 -8.96 0.75
N THR A 16 7.97 -8.52 0.07
CA THR A 16 7.31 -7.22 0.22
C THR A 16 6.46 -7.08 1.49
N GLU A 17 5.83 -8.16 1.98
CA GLU A 17 5.00 -8.13 3.19
C GLU A 17 5.85 -7.93 4.45
N MET A 18 7.05 -8.51 4.52
CA MET A 18 7.94 -8.35 5.68
C MET A 18 8.40 -6.90 5.85
N GLY A 19 8.65 -6.18 4.75
CA GLY A 19 9.08 -4.77 4.79
C GLY A 19 7.96 -3.84 5.22
N LEU A 20 6.81 -3.88 4.51
CA LEU A 20 5.69 -2.98 4.79
C LEU A 20 5.12 -3.18 6.20
N LEU A 21 4.92 -4.42 6.63
CA LEU A 21 4.40 -4.70 7.99
C LEU A 21 5.38 -4.26 9.09
N SER A 22 6.69 -4.32 8.84
CA SER A 22 7.68 -3.80 9.80
C SER A 22 7.68 -2.28 9.90
N LEU A 23 7.45 -1.58 8.79
CA LEU A 23 7.30 -0.12 8.75
C LEU A 23 6.02 0.32 9.49
N LEU A 24 4.92 -0.42 9.30
CA LEU A 24 3.66 -0.19 10.01
C LEU A 24 3.78 -0.37 11.53
N ARG A 25 4.59 -1.31 12.00
CA ARG A 25 4.87 -1.48 13.45
C ARG A 25 5.67 -0.32 14.05
N GLY A 26 6.40 0.44 13.23
CA GLY A 26 7.16 1.63 13.65
C GLY A 26 6.34 2.92 13.67
N LEU A 27 5.22 2.97 12.95
CA LEU A 27 4.27 4.07 12.97
C LEU A 27 3.57 4.13 14.35
N ARG A 28 3.66 5.31 14.97
CA ARG A 28 3.42 5.56 16.40
C ARG A 28 2.07 5.00 16.89
N LYS A 29 2.13 4.22 17.98
CA LYS A 29 1.02 3.61 18.75
C LYS A 29 -0.18 4.51 19.12
N SER A 30 -0.15 5.83 18.90
CA SER A 30 -1.23 6.74 19.32
C SER A 30 -2.34 6.87 18.28
N GLU A 31 -2.04 6.73 17.00
CA GLU A 31 -3.02 6.80 15.91
C GLU A 31 -2.93 5.51 15.10
N LYS A 32 -3.98 4.70 15.14
CA LYS A 32 -4.08 3.46 14.37
C LYS A 32 -4.40 3.75 12.89
N GLU A 33 -4.06 4.93 12.39
CA GLU A 33 -4.32 5.36 11.02
C GLU A 33 -3.02 5.89 10.40
N ALA A 34 -2.73 5.48 9.17
CA ALA A 34 -1.55 5.92 8.44
C ALA A 34 -1.91 6.25 7.00
N ARG A 35 -1.38 7.36 6.47
CA ARG A 35 -1.48 7.76 5.08
C ARG A 35 -0.24 7.35 4.31
N ILE A 36 -0.45 6.44 3.36
CA ILE A 36 0.60 5.91 2.48
C ILE A 36 0.42 6.51 1.10
N LEU A 37 1.46 7.14 0.57
CA LEU A 37 1.50 7.65 -0.80
C LEU A 37 2.33 6.70 -1.67
N VAL A 38 1.77 6.26 -2.79
CA VAL A 38 2.43 5.38 -3.76
C VAL A 38 2.69 6.17 -5.04
N LEU A 39 3.97 6.43 -5.32
CA LEU A 39 4.47 7.13 -6.50
C LEU A 39 5.38 6.22 -7.34
N GLY A 40 5.63 6.62 -8.57
CA GLY A 40 6.50 5.87 -9.48
C GLY A 40 6.14 6.06 -10.94
N LEU A 41 7.00 5.60 -11.85
CA LEU A 41 6.81 5.77 -13.29
C LEU A 41 5.53 5.08 -13.79
N ASP A 42 5.10 5.47 -14.98
CA ASP A 42 4.00 4.78 -15.65
C ASP A 42 4.36 3.30 -15.83
N ASN A 43 3.38 2.41 -15.69
CA ASN A 43 3.56 0.97 -15.79
C ASN A 43 4.54 0.33 -14.77
N ALA A 44 4.95 1.04 -13.71
CA ALA A 44 5.80 0.48 -12.64
C ALA A 44 5.09 -0.54 -11.71
N GLY A 45 3.86 -0.94 -12.03
CA GLY A 45 3.09 -1.93 -11.27
C GLY A 45 2.48 -1.45 -9.95
N LYS A 46 2.36 -0.13 -9.74
CA LYS A 46 1.84 0.46 -8.48
C LYS A 46 0.43 -0.03 -8.13
N THR A 47 -0.50 0.11 -9.09
CA THR A 47 -1.90 -0.34 -8.93
C THR A 47 -1.99 -1.86 -8.77
N THR A 48 -1.09 -2.61 -9.43
CA THR A 48 -0.99 -4.07 -9.28
C THR A 48 -0.57 -4.46 -7.86
N CYS A 49 0.45 -3.81 -7.30
CA CYS A 49 0.89 -4.02 -5.93
C CYS A 49 -0.21 -3.67 -4.92
N LEU A 50 -0.93 -2.56 -5.14
CA LEU A 50 -2.06 -2.18 -4.30
C LEU A 50 -3.20 -3.20 -4.35
N LYS A 51 -3.54 -3.71 -5.54
CA LYS A 51 -4.55 -4.77 -5.70
C LYS A 51 -4.15 -6.07 -5.02
N GLN A 52 -2.89 -6.46 -5.11
CA GLN A 52 -2.35 -7.62 -4.39
C GLN A 52 -2.49 -7.44 -2.87
N LEU A 53 -2.08 -6.28 -2.34
CA LEU A 53 -2.18 -5.98 -0.91
C LEU A 53 -3.64 -5.95 -0.42
N SER A 54 -4.58 -5.57 -1.28
CA SER A 54 -6.01 -5.56 -0.98
C SER A 54 -6.71 -6.90 -1.26
N ASN A 55 -6.00 -7.97 -1.65
CA ASN A 55 -6.57 -9.25 -2.08
C ASN A 55 -7.64 -9.12 -3.19
N GLU A 56 -7.45 -8.17 -4.11
CA GLU A 56 -8.34 -7.96 -5.25
C GLU A 56 -7.85 -8.62 -6.53
N GLU A 57 -8.75 -8.82 -7.49
CA GLU A 57 -8.43 -9.40 -8.78
C GLU A 57 -7.53 -8.47 -9.64
N ILE A 58 -6.46 -9.06 -10.18
CA ILE A 58 -5.40 -8.38 -10.95
C ILE A 58 -5.62 -8.51 -12.47
N SER A 59 -6.58 -9.33 -12.93
CA SER A 59 -6.78 -9.70 -14.33
C SER A 59 -6.92 -8.50 -15.30
N HIS A 60 -7.42 -7.37 -14.82
CA HIS A 60 -7.52 -6.13 -15.59
C HIS A 60 -7.04 -4.93 -14.77
N VAL A 61 -5.81 -4.46 -15.07
CA VAL A 61 -5.25 -3.21 -14.55
C VAL A 61 -5.13 -2.22 -15.70
N VAL A 62 -5.86 -1.12 -15.61
CA VAL A 62 -5.83 -0.01 -16.57
C VAL A 62 -4.90 1.08 -16.02
N PRO A 63 -4.13 1.79 -16.87
CA PRO A 63 -3.32 2.91 -16.41
C PRO A 63 -4.14 3.96 -15.64
N THR A 64 -3.70 4.30 -14.44
CA THR A 64 -4.36 5.32 -13.61
C THR A 64 -4.20 6.70 -14.24
N GLN A 65 -5.31 7.30 -14.71
CA GLN A 65 -5.31 8.63 -15.34
C GLN A 65 -5.14 9.78 -14.33
N GLY A 66 -5.42 9.53 -13.05
CA GLY A 66 -5.28 10.51 -11.97
C GLY A 66 -4.73 9.85 -10.72
N PHE A 67 -5.64 9.48 -9.80
CA PHE A 67 -5.29 8.83 -8.55
C PHE A 67 -6.36 7.81 -8.15
N ASN A 68 -5.97 6.85 -7.31
CA ASN A 68 -6.86 5.91 -6.66
C ASN A 68 -6.60 5.92 -5.15
N ILE A 69 -7.65 5.94 -4.34
CA ILE A 69 -7.53 5.94 -2.87
C ILE A 69 -8.18 4.66 -2.35
N LYS A 70 -7.45 3.94 -1.50
CA LYS A 70 -7.98 2.77 -0.81
C LYS A 70 -7.70 2.82 0.68
N SER A 71 -8.72 2.53 1.48
CA SER A 71 -8.58 2.30 2.91
C SER A 71 -8.51 0.80 3.17
N LEU A 72 -7.35 0.32 3.60
CA LEU A 72 -7.12 -1.07 4.00
C LEU A 72 -7.09 -1.16 5.52
N VAL A 73 -7.64 -2.23 6.08
CA VAL A 73 -7.50 -2.52 7.51
C VAL A 73 -6.64 -3.75 7.66
N GLN A 74 -5.46 -3.60 8.25
CA GLN A 74 -4.51 -4.69 8.52
C GLN A 74 -4.11 -4.65 9.99
N ASP A 75 -4.27 -5.77 10.70
CA ASP A 75 -3.87 -5.93 12.11
C ASP A 75 -4.36 -4.82 13.06
N GLY A 76 -5.55 -4.27 12.78
CA GLY A 76 -6.15 -3.19 13.57
C GLY A 76 -5.63 -1.78 13.23
N PHE A 77 -4.79 -1.64 12.20
CA PHE A 77 -4.39 -0.37 11.61
C PHE A 77 -5.20 -0.07 10.35
N LYS A 78 -5.60 1.18 10.19
CA LYS A 78 -6.26 1.73 9.00
C LYS A 78 -5.22 2.40 8.11
N LEU A 79 -5.00 1.84 6.93
CA LEU A 79 -4.03 2.33 5.96
C LEU A 79 -4.77 3.01 4.83
N ASN A 80 -4.60 4.32 4.68
CA ASN A 80 -5.14 5.05 3.55
C ASN A 80 -4.05 5.15 2.49
N VAL A 81 -4.14 4.31 1.46
CA VAL A 81 -3.19 4.24 0.37
C VAL A 81 -3.65 5.11 -0.80
N TRP A 82 -2.79 6.03 -1.23
CA TRP A 82 -2.98 6.94 -2.35
C TRP A 82 -2.09 6.51 -3.51
N ASP A 83 -2.63 5.79 -4.48
CA ASP A 83 -1.94 5.39 -5.71
C ASP A 83 -2.08 6.49 -6.77
N ILE A 84 -1.00 7.23 -7.02
CA ILE A 84 -0.98 8.31 -8.00
C ILE A 84 -0.42 7.77 -9.32
N GLY A 85 -1.06 8.09 -10.44
CA GLY A 85 -0.59 7.64 -11.75
C GLY A 85 0.82 8.15 -12.09
N GLY A 86 1.47 7.43 -13.00
CA GLY A 86 2.88 7.67 -13.38
C GLY A 86 3.09 8.46 -14.68
N GLN A 87 2.01 8.85 -15.37
CA GLN A 87 2.06 9.52 -16.66
C GLN A 87 2.78 10.86 -16.56
N LYS A 88 3.55 11.22 -17.59
CA LYS A 88 4.31 12.49 -17.61
C LYS A 88 3.41 13.72 -17.39
N THR A 89 2.18 13.66 -17.87
CA THR A 89 1.16 14.71 -17.73
C THR A 89 0.78 15.00 -16.28
N ILE A 90 0.78 13.98 -15.42
CA ILE A 90 0.33 14.11 -14.02
C ILE A 90 1.45 14.25 -12.99
N ARG A 91 2.70 13.96 -13.37
CA ARG A 91 3.89 14.14 -12.53
C ARG A 91 4.05 15.53 -11.91
N PRO A 92 3.71 16.65 -12.59
CA PRO A 92 3.77 17.97 -11.96
C PRO A 92 2.90 18.09 -10.71
N TYR A 93 1.80 17.34 -10.63
CA TYR A 93 0.85 17.37 -9.52
C TYR A 93 1.25 16.48 -8.34
N TRP A 94 2.28 15.63 -8.47
CA TRP A 94 2.73 14.76 -7.37
C TRP A 94 3.04 15.54 -6.09
N ARG A 95 3.53 16.78 -6.22
CA ARG A 95 3.86 17.64 -5.09
C ARG A 95 2.66 17.94 -4.19
N ASN A 96 1.46 17.97 -4.76
CA ASN A 96 0.23 18.28 -4.05
C ASN A 96 -0.21 17.15 -3.10
N TYR A 97 0.38 15.95 -3.22
CA TYR A 97 0.00 14.78 -2.44
C TYR A 97 0.96 14.46 -1.30
N PHE A 98 2.12 15.13 -1.21
CA PHE A 98 3.09 14.88 -0.14
C PHE A 98 2.62 15.39 1.23
N GLU A 99 1.75 16.40 1.26
CA GLU A 99 1.23 16.92 2.52
C GLU A 99 0.46 15.83 3.28
N ASN A 100 0.75 15.73 4.59
CA ASN A 100 0.16 14.77 5.51
C ASN A 100 0.40 13.30 5.10
N THR A 101 1.49 13.00 4.40
CA THR A 101 1.90 11.62 4.09
C THR A 101 2.82 11.08 5.19
N ASP A 102 2.44 9.94 5.77
CA ASP A 102 3.23 9.26 6.80
C ASP A 102 4.29 8.33 6.20
N CYS A 103 3.98 7.74 5.04
CA CYS A 103 4.88 6.81 4.35
C CYS A 103 4.82 7.02 2.83
N LEU A 104 5.99 7.12 2.20
CA LEU A 104 6.12 7.18 0.75
C LEU A 104 6.66 5.85 0.22
N VAL A 105 5.93 5.23 -0.70
CA VAL A 105 6.36 4.08 -1.49
C VAL A 105 6.64 4.56 -2.90
N SER A 106 7.88 4.43 -3.36
CA SER A 106 8.30 4.81 -4.71
C SER A 106 8.82 3.58 -5.46
N ASN A 107 8.16 3.19 -6.55
CA ASN A 107 8.70 2.22 -7.51
C ASN A 107 9.32 2.97 -8.69
N HIS A 108 10.60 2.69 -8.96
CA HIS A 108 11.32 3.21 -10.12
C HIS A 108 11.12 2.32 -11.35
#